data_AF-I6SUX2-F1
#
_entry.id   AF-I6SUX2-F1
#
_cell.length_a   1.000
_cell.length_b   1.000
_cell.length_c   1.000
_cell.angle_alpha   90.00
_cell.angle_beta   90.00
_cell.angle_gamma   90.00
#
_symmetry.space_group_name_H-M   'P 1'
#
loop_
_entity.id
_entity.type
_entity.pdbx_description
1 polymer ?
#
loop_
_entity_poly.entity_id
_entity_poly.type
_entity_poly.pdbx_seq_one_letter_code
_entity_poly.pdbx_strand_id
1 'polypeptide(L)' 'MGQPKQTGGTPKKRPRFSLDDYTLAKLAWLYEQDIKKVSHRIYPSDTLKIIINEAYTVRRAFRN' A
#
# COMPACT_ATOMS: atom_id res chain seq x y z
N MET A 1 8.87 22.14 -33.32
CA MET A 1 9.06 21.69 -31.92
C MET A 1 7.89 22.20 -31.10
N GLY A 2 6.86 21.37 -30.87
CA GLY A 2 5.66 21.78 -30.15
C GLY A 2 5.94 21.90 -28.65
N GLN A 3 5.54 23.02 -28.04
CA GLN A 3 5.64 23.21 -26.59
C GLN A 3 4.76 22.17 -25.88
N PRO A 4 5.22 21.55 -24.78
CA PRO A 4 4.40 20.64 -24.01
C PRO A 4 3.20 21.39 -23.41
N LYS A 5 1.99 20.92 -23.73
CA LYS A 5 0.74 21.41 -23.13
C LYS A 5 0.84 21.26 -21.61
N GLN A 6 0.79 22.38 -20.88
CA GLN A 6 0.56 22.37 -19.45
C GLN A 6 -0.85 21.81 -19.21
N THR A 7 -0.93 20.55 -18.84
CA THR A 7 -2.15 19.95 -18.30
C THR A 7 -2.35 20.53 -16.90
N GLY A 8 -3.10 21.63 -16.83
CA GLY A 8 -3.44 22.32 -15.60
C GLY A 8 -4.23 21.43 -14.64
N GLY A 9 -3.53 20.88 -13.67
CA GLY A 9 -4.07 20.30 -12.45
C GLY A 9 -2.97 20.32 -11.40
N THR A 10 -3.21 20.89 -10.23
CA THR A 10 -2.25 20.77 -9.13
C THR A 10 -2.07 19.27 -8.85
N PRO A 11 -0.83 18.74 -8.83
CA PRO A 11 -0.61 17.33 -8.56
C PRO A 11 -1.31 16.95 -7.24
N LYS A 12 -2.15 15.92 -7.28
CA LYS A 12 -2.85 15.43 -6.07
C LYS A 12 -1.79 15.18 -4.99
N LYS A 13 -1.83 15.95 -3.91
CA LYS A 13 -0.94 15.75 -2.77
C LYS A 13 -1.15 14.34 -2.23
N ARG A 14 -0.15 13.49 -2.40
CA ARG A 14 -0.15 12.13 -1.85
C ARG A 14 0.47 12.19 -0.46
N PRO A 15 -0.22 11.76 0.60
CA PRO A 15 0.38 11.67 1.92
C PRO A 15 1.57 10.70 1.86
N ARG A 16 2.67 11.08 2.49
CA ARG A 16 3.84 10.23 2.67
C ARG A 16 3.90 9.81 4.12
N PHE A 17 3.99 8.52 4.36
CA PHE A 17 4.16 7.95 5.69
C PHE A 17 5.57 7.38 5.76
N SER A 18 6.31 7.76 6.80
CA SER A 18 7.56 7.09 7.16
C SER A 18 7.23 5.86 8.00
N LEU A 19 7.89 4.75 7.69
CA LEU A 19 7.88 3.54 8.50
C LEU A 19 9.28 3.36 9.06
N ASP A 20 9.39 2.90 10.30
CA ASP A 20 10.67 2.51 10.88
C ASP A 20 11.20 1.22 10.23
N ASP A 21 12.50 0.97 10.40
CA ASP A 21 13.19 -0.17 9.78
C ASP A 21 12.58 -1.51 10.17
N TYR A 22 12.13 -1.64 11.42
CA TYR A 22 11.53 -2.88 11.91
C TYR A 22 10.15 -3.11 11.28
N THR A 23 9.35 -2.06 11.11
CA THR A 23 8.09 -2.13 10.36
C THR A 23 8.32 -2.45 8.88
N LEU A 24 9.35 -1.87 8.24
CA LEU A 24 9.71 -2.19 6.86
C LEU A 24 10.14 -3.66 6.72
N ALA A 25 10.93 -4.20 7.66
CA ALA A 25 11.33 -5.60 7.65
C ALA A 25 10.14 -6.56 7.76
N LYS A 26 9.16 -6.24 8.62
CA LYS A 26 7.90 -7.01 8.72
C LYS A 26 7.10 -6.98 7.43
N LEU A 27 6.96 -5.80 6.83
CA LEU A 27 6.24 -5.64 5.57
C LEU A 27 6.91 -6.42 4.44
N ALA A 28 8.24 -6.40 4.36
CA ALA A 28 9.01 -7.16 3.39
C ALA A 28 8.79 -8.67 3.57
N TRP A 29 8.87 -9.18 4.80
CA TRP A 29 8.63 -10.59 5.08
C TRP A 29 7.20 -11.04 4.73
N LEU A 30 6.19 -10.21 5.03
CA LEU A 30 4.79 -10.49 4.68
C LEU A 30 4.60 -10.51 3.17
N TYR A 31 5.17 -9.52 2.46
CA TYR A 31 5.14 -9.45 1.00
C TYR A 31 5.75 -10.71 0.36
N GLU A 32 6.88 -11.21 0.88
CA GLU A 32 7.46 -12.47 0.41
C GLU A 32 6.53 -13.67 0.61
N GLN A 33 5.73 -13.71 1.68
CA GLN A 33 4.76 -14.78 1.87
C GLN A 33 3.57 -14.64 0.94
N ASP A 34 3.11 -13.42 0.65
CA ASP A 34 1.99 -13.17 -0.24
C ASP A 34 2.35 -13.52 -1.69
N ILE A 35 3.56 -13.18 -2.15
CA ILE A 35 4.05 -13.53 -3.50
C ILE A 35 3.96 -15.03 -3.74
N LYS A 36 4.29 -15.85 -2.74
CA LYS A 36 4.24 -17.32 -2.85
C LYS A 36 2.82 -17.87 -3.04
N LYS A 37 1.79 -17.11 -2.65
CA LYS A 37 0.38 -17.53 -2.68
C LYS A 37 -0.36 -17.05 -3.93
N VAL A 38 0.14 -16.01 -4.59
CA VAL A 38 -0.53 -15.40 -5.74
C VAL A 38 0.11 -15.82 -7.06
N SER A 39 -0.73 -16.04 -8.08
CA SER A 39 -0.28 -16.33 -9.45
C SER A 39 -0.01 -15.08 -10.28
N HIS A 40 -0.36 -13.89 -9.76
CA HIS A 40 -0.22 -12.61 -10.44
C HIS A 40 0.75 -11.69 -9.69
N ARG A 41 1.26 -10.68 -10.40
CA ARG A 41 2.16 -9.70 -9.82
C ARG A 41 1.43 -8.84 -8.79
N ILE A 42 2.01 -8.75 -7.60
CA ILE A 42 1.59 -7.86 -6.51
C ILE A 42 2.74 -6.94 -6.13
N TYR A 43 2.43 -5.88 -5.38
CA TYR A 43 3.39 -4.92 -4.85
C TYR A 43 3.26 -4.85 -3.32
N PRO A 44 4.26 -4.32 -2.60
CA PRO A 44 4.16 -4.15 -1.14
C PRO A 44 2.94 -3.35 -0.68
N SER A 45 2.44 -2.44 -1.52
CA SER A 45 1.19 -1.70 -1.25
C SER A 45 -0.04 -2.59 -1.20
N ASP A 46 -0.06 -3.69 -1.96
CA ASP A 46 -1.16 -4.65 -1.98
C ASP A 46 -1.17 -5.46 -0.68
N THR A 47 -0.01 -5.96 -0.23
CA THR A 47 0.16 -6.57 1.09
C THR A 47 -0.29 -5.61 2.21
N LEU A 48 0.14 -4.35 2.16
CA LEU A 48 -0.30 -3.36 3.15
C LEU A 48 -1.82 -3.16 3.14
N LYS A 49 -2.45 -3.17 1.97
CA LYS A 49 -3.90 -3.06 1.81
C LYS A 49 -4.64 -4.26 2.42
N ILE A 50 -4.11 -5.46 2.26
CA ILE A 50 -4.65 -6.69 2.89
C ILE A 50 -4.62 -6.54 4.41
N ILE A 51 -3.47 -6.20 4.99
CA ILE A 51 -3.29 -6.02 6.44
C ILE A 51 -4.30 -4.99 6.99
N ILE A 52 -4.43 -3.84 6.33
CA ILE A 52 -5.36 -2.78 6.75
C ILE A 52 -6.81 -3.25 6.68
N ASN A 53 -7.19 -3.96 5.62
CA ASN A 53 -8.56 -4.45 5.43
C ASN A 53 -8.94 -5.50 6.48
N GLU A 54 -8.03 -6.43 6.78
CA GLU A 54 -8.23 -7.43 7.84
C GLU A 54 -8.39 -6.76 9.20
N ALA A 55 -7.48 -5.84 9.55
CA ALA A 55 -7.54 -5.10 10.80
C ALA A 55 -8.84 -4.27 10.91
N TYR A 56 -9.27 -3.62 9.82
CA TYR A 56 -10.53 -2.90 9.77
C TYR A 56 -11.72 -3.83 9.97
N THR A 57 -11.73 -4.98 9.30
CA THR A 57 -12.83 -5.96 9.35
C THR A 57 -12.99 -6.50 10.77
N VAL A 58 -11.89 -6.93 11.40
CA VAL A 58 -11.88 -7.41 12.78
C VAL A 58 -12.36 -6.32 13.74
N ARG A 59 -11.77 -5.12 13.69
CA ARG A 59 -12.15 -4.01 14.60
C ARG A 59 -13.60 -3.57 14.41
N ARG A 60 -14.13 -3.65 13.19
CA ARG A 60 -15.53 -3.31 12.90
C ARG A 60 -16.48 -4.40 13.38
N ALA A 61 -16.11 -5.67 13.28
CA ALA A 61 -16.94 -6.79 13.69
C ALA A 61 -17.03 -6.92 15.22
N PHE A 62 -15.93 -6.67 15.93
CA PHE A 62 -15.86 -6.73 17.40
C PHE A 62 -16.03 -5.38 18.09
N ARG A 63 -16.76 -4.46 17.44
CA ARG A 63 -17.08 -3.16 18.03
C ARG A 63 -18.05 -3.40 19.20
N ASN A 64 -17.56 -3.32 20.44
CA ASN A 64 -18.40 -2.90 21.57
C ASN A 64 -18.88 -1.47 21.32
#